data_AF-T1JY49-F1
#
_entry.id   AF-T1JY49-F1
#
_cell.length_a   1.000
_cell.length_b   1.000
_cell.length_c   1.000
_cell.angle_alpha   90.00
_cell.angle_beta   90.00
_cell.angle_gamma   90.00
#
_symmetry.space_group_name_H-M   'P 1'
#
loop_
_entity.id
_entity.type
_entity.pdbx_description
1 polymer ?
#
loop_
_entity_poly.entity_id
_entity_poly.type
_entity_poly.pdbx_seq_one_letter_code
_entity_poly.pdbx_strand_id
1 'polypeptide(L)'
;MNNNIDVSSIFMIIINKKGKKVHYVLLAVILLLTASIGSIIMFNAYVNILTAKTLREKIFCVLQFLIGISIIIDYFFLVFVSDWKRFVEFIQIWTKTGLQDDEEIINYIKRERKKYRVIIFALDILFTTTVSLFSPQYGQRLHQISVCHFATVICISFTYSLLFSLVSDFPLQFALIICTVFIRVNQRLEHLIEHPDSVDDNIRSIRFMHSVGSQLALKADQFVRYFTAANYSIMVSFILINLYSIIFLSESLNDYFAGTGVQVVVTSVAAMFTYYAIKINHLASKGFHHAYQLTFIANSPNHFAETSLLVYRMGRNDIGLTFANLFTITASFVTSLVTLCITFILAFPTIQC
;
A
#
# COMPACT_ATOMS: atom_id res chain seq x y z
N MET A 1 5.80 -31.26 9.18
CA MET A 1 5.92 -29.89 9.74
C MET A 1 5.04 -28.99 8.89
N ASN A 2 3.97 -28.43 9.47
CA ASN A 2 3.11 -27.48 8.74
C ASN A 2 3.89 -26.20 8.52
N ASN A 3 4.50 -26.05 7.34
CA ASN A 3 5.02 -24.78 6.85
C ASN A 3 3.86 -23.89 6.40
N ASN A 4 2.89 -23.65 7.30
CA ASN A 4 1.91 -22.61 7.07
C ASN A 4 2.73 -21.34 6.85
N ILE A 5 2.51 -20.67 5.71
CA ILE A 5 2.98 -19.32 5.51
C ILE A 5 2.47 -18.53 6.71
N ASP A 6 3.36 -18.22 7.65
CA ASP A 6 3.11 -17.19 8.64
C ASP A 6 2.97 -15.91 7.84
N VAL A 7 1.72 -15.62 7.47
CA VAL A 7 1.25 -14.28 7.18
C VAL A 7 1.42 -13.56 8.51
N SER A 8 2.66 -13.18 8.85
CA SER A 8 3.11 -12.71 10.17
C SER A 8 2.64 -11.28 10.46
N SER A 9 1.53 -10.89 9.85
CA SER A 9 0.86 -9.66 10.18
C SER A 9 0.18 -9.86 11.53
N ILE A 10 0.31 -8.89 12.43
CA ILE A 10 -0.42 -8.84 13.71
C ILE A 10 -1.93 -9.05 13.49
N PHE A 11 -2.45 -8.66 12.32
CA PHE A 11 -3.85 -8.86 11.92
C PHE A 11 -4.24 -10.31 11.63
N MET A 12 -3.30 -11.17 11.25
CA MET A 12 -3.54 -12.62 11.12
C MET A 12 -3.53 -13.32 12.47
N ILE A 13 -2.67 -12.85 13.37
CA ILE A 13 -2.66 -13.30 14.77
C ILE A 13 -4.04 -13.00 15.40
N ILE A 14 -4.63 -11.83 15.14
CA ILE A 14 -5.99 -11.43 15.59
C ILE A 14 -7.09 -12.43 15.16
N ILE A 15 -6.94 -13.10 14.03
CA ILE A 15 -7.97 -13.98 13.46
C ILE A 15 -7.84 -15.43 13.94
N ASN A 16 -6.65 -15.83 14.38
CA ASN A 16 -6.43 -17.18 14.87
C ASN A 16 -7.13 -17.38 16.22
N LYS A 17 -8.13 -18.26 16.27
CA LYS A 17 -9.06 -18.41 17.43
C LYS A 17 -8.39 -18.85 18.75
N LYS A 18 -7.14 -19.32 18.74
CA LYS A 18 -6.41 -19.74 19.94
C LYS A 18 -5.88 -18.52 20.70
N GLY A 19 -6.61 -18.10 21.75
CA GLY A 19 -6.16 -17.07 22.69
C GLY A 19 -6.90 -15.73 22.63
N LYS A 20 -8.17 -15.70 22.17
CA LYS A 20 -8.98 -14.47 21.94
C LYS A 20 -8.76 -13.31 22.92
N LYS A 21 -8.68 -13.57 24.24
CA LYS A 21 -8.50 -12.51 25.25
C LYS A 21 -7.20 -11.71 25.08
N VAL A 22 -6.06 -12.39 24.85
CA VAL A 22 -4.75 -11.74 24.68
C VAL A 22 -4.73 -10.88 23.41
N HIS A 23 -5.44 -11.31 22.36
CA HIS A 23 -5.52 -10.63 21.08
C HIS A 23 -6.31 -9.33 21.14
N TYR A 24 -7.48 -9.35 21.80
CA TYR A 24 -8.26 -8.13 22.01
C TYR A 24 -7.51 -7.12 22.88
N VAL A 25 -6.75 -7.59 23.88
CA VAL A 25 -5.88 -6.73 24.69
C VAL A 25 -4.78 -6.11 23.83
N LEU A 26 -4.08 -6.90 23.00
CA LEU A 26 -3.03 -6.38 22.12
C LEU A 26 -3.57 -5.35 21.12
N LEU A 27 -4.71 -5.65 20.49
CA LEU A 27 -5.37 -4.73 19.56
C LEU A 27 -5.81 -3.44 20.27
N ALA A 28 -6.38 -3.54 21.47
CA ALA A 28 -6.76 -2.38 22.27
C ALA A 28 -5.55 -1.53 22.65
N VAL A 29 -4.42 -2.15 23.00
CA VAL A 29 -3.16 -1.45 23.29
C VAL A 29 -2.65 -0.72 22.05
N ILE A 30 -2.65 -1.38 20.89
CA ILE A 30 -2.22 -0.75 19.62
C ILE A 30 -3.13 0.44 19.30
N LEU A 31 -4.46 0.27 19.39
CA LEU A 31 -5.43 1.35 19.13
C LEU A 31 -5.28 2.52 20.10
N LEU A 32 -5.10 2.24 21.39
CA LEU A 32 -4.90 3.27 22.41
C LEU A 32 -3.61 4.04 22.11
N LEU A 33 -2.54 3.33 21.76
CA LEU A 33 -1.25 3.91 21.47
C LEU A 33 -1.26 4.72 20.16
N THR A 34 -1.94 4.24 19.11
CA THR A 34 -2.15 5.01 17.87
C THR A 34 -2.98 6.27 18.11
N ALA A 35 -4.05 6.16 18.90
CA ALA A 35 -4.90 7.31 19.23
C ALA A 35 -4.13 8.33 20.07
N SER A 36 -3.34 7.87 21.05
CA SER A 36 -2.52 8.72 21.92
C SER A 36 -1.45 9.45 21.12
N ILE A 37 -0.69 8.74 20.28
CA ILE A 37 0.38 9.34 19.46
C ILE A 37 -0.19 10.29 18.43
N GLY A 38 -1.23 9.88 17.69
CA GLY A 38 -1.89 10.75 16.71
C GLY A 38 -2.43 12.02 17.37
N SER A 39 -3.07 11.88 18.54
CA SER A 39 -3.61 13.02 19.29
C SER A 39 -2.51 13.95 19.83
N ILE A 40 -1.39 13.41 20.31
CA ILE A 40 -0.22 14.22 20.73
C ILE A 40 0.35 14.99 19.56
N ILE A 41 0.51 14.35 18.39
CA ILE A 41 1.01 15.01 17.17
C ILE A 41 0.04 16.12 16.74
N MET A 42 -1.26 15.85 16.70
CA MET A 42 -2.28 16.84 16.36
C MET A 42 -2.34 18.00 17.35
N PHE A 43 -2.26 17.72 18.66
CA PHE A 43 -2.26 18.74 19.69
C PHE A 43 -1.02 19.64 19.60
N ASN A 44 0.17 19.05 19.42
CA ASN A 44 1.40 19.80 19.21
C ASN A 44 1.31 20.67 17.95
N ALA A 45 0.78 20.12 16.85
CA ALA A 45 0.53 20.88 15.62
C ALA A 45 -0.43 22.05 15.85
N TYR A 46 -1.51 21.85 16.60
CA TYR A 46 -2.47 22.90 16.94
C TYR A 46 -1.86 24.01 17.81
N VAL A 47 -1.14 23.65 18.88
CA VAL A 47 -0.46 24.66 19.72
C VAL A 47 0.56 25.45 18.88
N ASN A 48 1.32 24.76 18.04
CA ASN A 48 2.30 25.39 17.16
C ASN A 48 1.66 26.32 16.13
N ILE A 49 0.49 25.97 15.57
CA ILE A 49 -0.21 26.81 14.59
C ILE A 49 -0.65 28.16 15.17
N LEU A 50 -1.03 28.19 16.45
CA LEU A 50 -1.43 29.41 17.16
C LEU A 50 -0.24 30.35 17.38
N THR A 51 0.95 29.78 17.54
CA THR A 51 2.20 30.53 17.77
C THR A 51 2.95 30.86 16.47
N ALA A 52 2.56 30.26 15.35
CA ALA A 52 3.24 30.39 14.07
C ALA A 52 3.09 31.80 13.48
N LYS A 53 4.23 32.42 13.14
CA LYS A 53 4.29 33.78 12.59
C LYS A 53 4.29 33.77 11.08
N THR A 54 4.91 32.76 10.47
CA THR A 54 5.03 32.65 9.02
C THR A 54 3.98 31.71 8.42
N LEU A 55 3.63 31.92 7.16
CA LEU A 55 2.72 31.03 6.43
C LEU A 55 3.30 29.60 6.32
N ARG A 56 4.63 29.51 6.17
CA ARG A 56 5.34 28.24 6.10
C ARG A 56 5.26 27.44 7.39
N GLU A 57 5.48 28.09 8.55
CA GLU A 57 5.30 27.44 9.86
C GLU A 57 3.89 26.89 10.00
N LYS A 58 2.87 27.65 9.56
CA LYS A 58 1.49 27.18 9.56
C LYS A 58 1.29 25.96 8.67
N ILE A 59 1.83 25.95 7.45
CA ILE A 59 1.75 24.80 6.54
C ILE A 59 2.46 23.57 7.11
N PHE A 60 3.63 23.76 7.74
CA PHE A 60 4.31 22.67 8.43
C PHE A 60 3.45 22.09 9.57
N CYS A 61 2.77 22.95 10.35
CA CYS A 61 1.81 22.49 11.36
C CYS A 61 0.63 21.75 10.73
N VAL A 62 0.10 22.22 9.59
CA VAL A 62 -0.95 21.50 8.85
C VAL A 62 -0.47 20.11 8.40
N LEU A 63 0.76 19.99 7.91
CA LEU A 63 1.35 18.69 7.54
C LEU A 63 1.50 17.77 8.76
N GLN A 64 1.94 18.31 9.91
CA GLN A 64 1.98 17.54 11.16
C GLN A 64 0.59 17.09 11.61
N PHE A 65 -0.41 17.96 11.52
CA PHE A 65 -1.79 17.62 11.82
C PHE A 65 -2.31 16.52 10.88
N LEU A 66 -1.98 16.59 9.59
CA LEU A 66 -2.30 15.54 8.61
C LEU A 66 -1.61 14.20 8.89
N ILE A 67 -0.39 14.21 9.44
CA ILE A 67 0.27 12.98 9.90
C ILE A 67 -0.44 12.40 11.12
N GLY A 68 -0.80 13.24 12.10
CA GLY A 68 -1.49 12.79 13.30
C GLY A 68 -2.87 12.20 12.98
N ILE A 69 -3.63 12.85 12.10
CA ILE A 69 -4.94 12.37 11.67
C ILE A 69 -4.82 11.12 10.78
N SER A 70 -3.76 11.00 9.96
CA SER A 70 -3.60 9.84 9.07
C SER A 70 -3.42 8.54 9.83
N ILE A 71 -2.60 8.53 10.89
CA ILE A 71 -2.42 7.34 11.73
C ILE A 71 -3.77 6.90 12.32
N ILE A 72 -4.53 7.85 12.87
CA ILE A 72 -5.81 7.55 13.51
C ILE A 72 -6.79 7.00 12.48
N ILE A 73 -6.90 7.67 11.32
CA ILE A 73 -7.79 7.28 10.23
C ILE A 73 -7.38 5.89 9.70
N ASP A 74 -6.11 5.67 9.38
CA ASP A 74 -5.62 4.42 8.81
C ASP A 74 -5.96 3.22 9.72
N TYR A 75 -5.67 3.33 11.01
CA TYR A 75 -6.01 2.28 11.99
C TYR A 75 -7.52 2.15 12.22
N PHE A 76 -8.26 3.26 12.24
CA PHE A 76 -9.70 3.24 12.37
C PHE A 76 -10.36 2.52 11.19
N PHE A 77 -9.99 2.86 9.96
CA PHE A 77 -10.49 2.21 8.77
C PHE A 77 -10.13 0.73 8.74
N LEU A 78 -8.88 0.40 9.07
CA LEU A 78 -8.39 -0.97 9.06
C LEU A 78 -9.08 -1.88 10.09
N VAL A 79 -9.39 -1.36 11.28
CA VAL A 79 -9.99 -2.17 12.35
C VAL A 79 -11.51 -2.18 12.29
N PHE A 80 -12.15 -1.02 12.07
CA PHE A 80 -13.59 -0.87 12.21
C PHE A 80 -14.35 -0.84 10.88
N VAL A 81 -13.74 -0.36 9.80
CA VAL A 81 -14.41 -0.22 8.50
C VAL A 81 -14.16 -1.42 7.58
N SER A 82 -12.98 -2.03 7.67
CA SER A 82 -12.63 -3.20 6.87
C SER A 82 -13.46 -4.43 7.26
N ASP A 83 -14.03 -5.10 6.24
CA ASP A 83 -14.88 -6.28 6.44
C ASP A 83 -14.03 -7.54 6.67
N TRP A 84 -13.73 -7.83 7.94
CA TRP A 84 -12.97 -9.00 8.37
C TRP A 84 -13.52 -10.34 7.86
N LYS A 85 -14.80 -10.42 7.50
CA LYS A 85 -15.35 -11.62 6.85
C LYS A 85 -14.72 -11.84 5.48
N ARG A 86 -14.52 -10.78 4.69
CA ARG A 86 -13.85 -10.83 3.38
C ARG A 86 -12.40 -11.25 3.49
N PHE A 87 -11.73 -10.85 4.57
CA PHE A 87 -10.40 -11.35 4.86
C PHE A 87 -10.38 -12.87 5.06
N VAL A 88 -11.31 -13.41 5.86
CA VAL A 88 -11.39 -14.86 6.08
C VAL A 88 -11.70 -15.59 4.76
N GLU A 89 -12.61 -15.06 3.95
CA GLU A 89 -12.89 -15.56 2.60
C GLU A 89 -11.63 -15.53 1.72
N PHE A 90 -10.83 -14.46 1.77
CA PHE A 90 -9.55 -14.35 1.05
C PHE A 90 -8.58 -15.47 1.43
N ILE A 91 -8.36 -15.71 2.74
CA ILE A 91 -7.48 -16.78 3.20
C ILE A 91 -8.00 -18.16 2.78
N GLN A 92 -9.30 -18.40 2.86
CA GLN A 92 -9.89 -19.66 2.40
C GLN A 92 -9.67 -19.88 0.91
N ILE A 93 -9.85 -18.85 0.08
CA ILE A 93 -9.60 -18.97 -1.36
C ILE A 93 -8.10 -19.20 -1.61
N TRP A 94 -7.22 -18.53 -0.88
CA TRP A 94 -5.77 -18.71 -1.00
C TRP A 94 -5.36 -20.15 -0.70
N THR A 95 -5.88 -20.74 0.39
CA THR A 95 -5.59 -22.14 0.74
C THR A 95 -6.02 -23.14 -0.34
N LYS A 96 -7.09 -22.83 -1.09
CA LYS A 96 -7.58 -23.68 -2.20
C LYS A 96 -6.65 -23.67 -3.42
N THR A 97 -5.74 -22.70 -3.53
CA THR A 97 -4.80 -22.64 -4.66
C THR A 97 -3.72 -23.72 -4.60
N GLY A 98 -3.44 -24.28 -3.42
CA GLY A 98 -2.31 -25.17 -3.18
C GLY A 98 -0.93 -24.49 -3.27
N LEU A 99 -0.86 -23.20 -3.63
CA LEU A 99 0.40 -22.45 -3.75
C LEU A 99 1.08 -22.17 -2.41
N GLN A 100 0.35 -22.39 -1.31
CA GLN A 100 0.91 -22.31 0.04
C GLN A 100 1.88 -23.44 0.37
N ASP A 101 1.83 -24.55 -0.39
CA ASP A 101 2.67 -25.73 -0.21
C ASP A 101 3.83 -25.76 -1.24
N ASP A 102 3.81 -24.84 -2.20
CA ASP A 102 4.84 -24.67 -3.23
C ASP A 102 6.03 -23.87 -2.66
N GLU A 103 7.13 -24.57 -2.39
CA GLU A 103 8.32 -23.99 -1.75
C GLU A 103 8.92 -22.82 -2.56
N GLU A 104 8.88 -22.88 -3.89
CA GLU A 104 9.39 -21.81 -4.74
C GLU A 104 8.57 -20.53 -4.57
N ILE A 105 7.24 -20.67 -4.53
CA ILE A 105 6.32 -19.55 -4.33
C ILE A 105 6.47 -18.98 -2.92
N ILE A 106 6.59 -19.82 -1.90
CA ILE A 106 6.82 -19.37 -0.51
C ILE A 106 8.13 -18.57 -0.43
N ASN A 107 9.21 -19.09 -1.02
CA ASN A 107 10.51 -18.44 -1.02
C ASN A 107 10.48 -17.12 -1.81
N TYR A 108 9.74 -17.07 -2.92
CA TYR A 108 9.48 -15.83 -3.66
C TYR A 108 8.76 -14.79 -2.78
N ILE A 109 7.66 -15.18 -2.11
CA ILE A 109 6.90 -14.28 -1.22
C ILE A 109 7.79 -13.74 -0.10
N LYS A 110 8.56 -14.60 0.57
CA LYS A 110 9.48 -14.20 1.65
C LYS A 110 10.54 -13.21 1.15
N ARG A 111 11.11 -13.45 -0.03
CA ARG A 111 12.11 -12.57 -0.63
C ARG A 111 11.55 -11.21 -0.98
N GLU A 112 10.40 -11.15 -1.66
CA GLU A 112 9.76 -9.88 -2.01
C GLU A 112 9.29 -9.11 -0.77
N ARG A 113 8.76 -9.81 0.24
CA ARG A 113 8.42 -9.24 1.55
C ARG A 113 9.63 -8.60 2.23
N LYS A 114 10.76 -9.29 2.27
CA LYS A 114 11.99 -8.74 2.83
C LYS A 114 12.43 -7.48 2.09
N LYS A 115 12.37 -7.47 0.75
CA LYS A 115 12.76 -6.30 -0.07
C LYS A 115 11.93 -5.06 0.27
N TYR A 116 10.59 -5.14 0.20
CA TYR A 116 9.79 -3.93 0.45
C TYR A 116 9.84 -3.48 1.91
N ARG A 117 9.96 -4.41 2.88
CA ARG A 117 10.12 -4.03 4.30
C ARG A 117 11.43 -3.27 4.56
N VAL A 118 12.52 -3.69 3.91
CA VAL A 118 13.80 -2.95 3.98
C VAL A 118 13.65 -1.56 3.37
N ILE A 119 12.94 -1.43 2.24
CA ILE A 119 12.66 -0.14 1.62
C ILE A 119 11.83 0.75 2.54
N ILE A 120 10.73 0.25 3.12
CA ILE A 120 9.88 1.01 4.06
C ILE A 120 10.72 1.48 5.25
N PHE A 121 11.52 0.59 5.84
CA PHE A 121 12.38 0.92 6.98
C PHE A 121 13.42 1.99 6.62
N ALA A 122 14.04 1.90 5.43
CA ALA A 122 14.98 2.91 4.97
C ALA A 122 14.30 4.29 4.74
N LEU A 123 13.11 4.30 4.13
CA LEU A 123 12.33 5.53 3.92
C LEU A 123 11.90 6.17 5.24
N ASP A 124 11.57 5.35 6.23
CA ASP A 124 11.18 5.79 7.55
C ASP A 124 12.36 6.37 8.37
N ILE A 125 13.55 5.77 8.28
CA ILE A 125 14.78 6.40 8.79
C ILE A 125 15.02 7.74 8.10
N LEU A 126 14.90 7.80 6.76
CA LEU A 126 15.07 9.05 6.01
C LEU A 126 14.06 10.11 6.45
N PHE A 127 12.80 9.72 6.67
CA PHE A 127 11.76 10.62 7.16
C PHE A 127 12.08 11.18 8.54
N THR A 128 12.34 10.29 9.50
CA THR A 128 12.61 10.67 10.90
C THR A 128 13.86 11.54 11.02
N THR A 129 14.93 11.22 10.28
CA THR A 129 16.15 12.03 10.24
C THR A 129 15.91 13.40 9.60
N THR A 130 15.19 13.48 8.48
CA THR A 130 14.86 14.75 7.82
C THR A 130 14.02 15.64 8.73
N VAL A 131 12.99 15.10 9.35
CA VAL A 131 12.13 15.85 10.28
C VAL A 131 12.92 16.29 11.52
N SER A 132 13.80 15.45 12.05
CA SER A 132 14.57 15.77 13.26
C SER A 132 15.66 16.82 13.02
N LEU A 133 16.39 16.73 11.91
CA LEU A 133 17.50 17.64 11.59
C LEU A 133 17.04 19.02 11.16
N PHE A 134 15.91 19.11 10.46
CA PHE A 134 15.47 20.34 9.82
C PHE A 134 14.23 20.97 10.45
N SER A 135 13.77 20.45 11.60
CA SER A 135 12.69 21.11 12.32
C SER A 135 13.20 22.43 12.92
N PRO A 136 12.59 23.59 12.53
CA PRO A 136 13.06 24.91 12.95
C PRO A 136 13.01 25.11 14.46
N GLN A 137 12.17 24.34 15.16
CA GLN A 137 12.07 24.36 16.63
C GLN A 137 13.27 23.71 17.33
N TYR A 138 13.95 22.75 16.70
CA TYR A 138 15.09 22.05 17.30
C TYR A 138 16.40 22.81 17.08
N GLY A 139 16.57 23.45 15.91
CA GLY A 139 17.76 24.24 15.59
C GLY A 139 18.05 25.38 16.57
N GLN A 140 17.03 26.06 17.09
CA GLN A 140 17.19 27.14 18.08
C GLN A 140 17.18 26.67 19.54
N ARG A 141 16.68 25.46 19.85
CA ARG A 141 16.52 24.96 21.22
C ARG A 141 17.46 23.82 21.61
N LEU A 142 18.27 23.27 20.71
CA LEU A 142 19.22 22.19 21.00
C LEU A 142 20.12 22.46 22.21
N HIS A 143 20.39 23.73 22.54
CA HIS A 143 21.19 24.10 23.70
C HIS A 143 20.42 24.09 25.06
N GLN A 144 19.09 24.03 25.05
CA GLN A 144 18.19 24.08 26.22
C GLN A 144 17.20 22.90 26.31
N ILE A 145 17.20 21.98 25.34
CA ILE A 145 16.33 20.80 25.37
C ILE A 145 16.78 19.89 26.52
N SER A 146 15.89 19.69 27.51
CA SER A 146 16.12 18.71 28.56
C SER A 146 16.25 17.31 27.95
N VAL A 147 17.13 16.49 28.53
CA VAL A 147 17.34 15.08 28.13
C VAL A 147 16.02 14.32 28.04
N CYS A 148 15.06 14.62 28.93
CA CYS A 148 13.73 14.04 28.95
C CYS A 148 12.90 14.35 27.70
N HIS A 149 12.97 15.58 27.18
CA HIS A 149 12.24 15.97 25.99
C HIS A 149 12.81 15.30 24.73
N PHE A 150 14.15 15.24 24.63
CA PHE A 150 14.82 14.52 23.55
C PHE A 150 14.46 13.02 23.53
N ALA A 151 14.49 12.36 24.71
CA ALA A 151 14.09 10.96 24.84
C ALA A 151 12.62 10.76 24.40
N THR A 152 11.72 11.67 24.78
CA THR A 152 10.30 11.61 24.41
C THR A 152 10.11 11.67 22.89
N VAL A 153 10.84 12.56 22.21
CA VAL A 153 10.77 12.72 20.75
C VAL A 153 11.27 11.47 20.03
N ILE A 154 12.38 10.89 20.49
CA ILE A 154 12.88 9.61 19.93
C ILE A 154 11.86 8.51 20.13
N CYS A 155 11.28 8.38 21.32
CA CYS A 155 10.28 7.36 21.61
C CYS A 155 9.04 7.52 20.71
N ILE A 156 8.51 8.74 20.56
CA ILE A 156 7.35 9.00 19.68
C ILE A 156 7.69 8.67 18.23
N SER A 157 8.84 9.13 17.72
CA SER A 157 9.28 8.88 16.35
C SER A 157 9.44 7.38 16.09
N PHE A 158 10.15 6.66 16.94
CA PHE A 158 10.34 5.21 16.81
C PHE A 158 9.01 4.44 16.87
N THR A 159 8.11 4.87 17.75
CA THR A 159 6.81 4.21 17.88
C THR A 159 5.92 4.49 16.67
N TYR A 160 5.90 5.73 16.17
CA TYR A 160 5.21 6.11 14.93
C TYR A 160 5.70 5.27 13.75
N SER A 161 7.02 5.22 13.56
CA SER A 161 7.72 4.43 12.55
C SER A 161 7.30 2.96 12.54
N LEU A 162 7.21 2.35 13.73
CA LEU A 162 6.78 0.97 13.91
C LEU A 162 5.30 0.80 13.52
N LEU A 163 4.42 1.70 13.98
CA LEU A 163 2.99 1.66 13.66
C LEU A 163 2.71 1.86 12.16
N PHE A 164 3.43 2.80 11.53
CA PHE A 164 3.31 3.07 10.11
C PHE A 164 3.76 1.88 9.27
N SER A 165 4.87 1.26 9.66
CA SER A 165 5.38 0.04 9.01
C SER A 165 4.38 -1.11 9.10
N LEU A 166 3.73 -1.31 10.25
CA LEU A 166 2.72 -2.36 10.44
C LEU A 166 1.49 -2.15 9.54
N VAL A 167 1.00 -0.92 9.45
CA VAL A 167 -0.15 -0.58 8.59
C VAL A 167 0.19 -0.76 7.13
N SER A 168 1.36 -0.28 6.70
CA SER A 168 1.78 -0.31 5.30
C SER A 168 2.10 -1.72 4.80
N ASP A 169 2.64 -2.58 5.67
CA ASP A 169 2.99 -3.97 5.34
C ASP A 169 1.77 -4.81 4.96
N PHE A 170 0.64 -4.57 5.62
CA PHE A 170 -0.55 -5.39 5.47
C PHE A 170 -1.19 -5.39 4.06
N PRO A 171 -1.56 -4.26 3.45
CA PRO A 171 -2.12 -4.23 2.09
C PRO A 171 -1.13 -4.76 1.03
N LEU A 172 0.16 -4.50 1.21
CA LEU A 172 1.22 -5.00 0.33
C LEU A 172 1.30 -6.53 0.35
N GLN A 173 1.03 -7.17 1.48
CA GLN A 173 0.98 -8.63 1.55
C GLN A 173 -0.15 -9.22 0.70
N PHE A 174 -1.36 -8.65 0.71
CA PHE A 174 -2.43 -9.13 -0.18
C PHE A 174 -2.03 -8.98 -1.63
N ALA A 175 -1.51 -7.81 -1.99
CA ALA A 175 -1.11 -7.52 -3.35
C ALA A 175 -0.05 -8.52 -3.83
N LEU A 176 0.94 -8.83 -2.98
CA LEU A 176 1.97 -9.81 -3.27
C LEU A 176 1.39 -11.22 -3.48
N ILE A 177 0.49 -11.68 -2.59
CA ILE A 177 -0.17 -13.00 -2.72
C ILE A 177 -0.93 -13.08 -4.04
N ILE A 178 -1.74 -12.07 -4.36
CA ILE A 178 -2.49 -12.00 -5.62
C ILE A 178 -1.54 -12.03 -6.82
N CYS A 179 -0.43 -11.26 -6.77
CA CYS A 179 0.59 -11.27 -7.81
C CYS A 179 1.14 -12.67 -8.05
N THR A 180 1.40 -13.46 -7.00
CA THR A 180 1.93 -14.83 -7.18
C THR A 180 1.00 -15.75 -7.93
N VAL A 181 -0.32 -15.64 -7.71
CA VAL A 181 -1.31 -16.42 -8.45
C VAL A 181 -1.25 -16.10 -9.94
N PHE A 182 -1.23 -14.81 -10.29
CA PHE A 182 -1.17 -14.40 -11.70
C PHE A 182 0.20 -14.68 -12.34
N ILE A 183 1.30 -14.60 -11.59
CA ILE A 183 2.61 -15.07 -12.07
C ILE A 183 2.53 -16.55 -12.46
N ARG A 184 1.93 -17.39 -11.61
CA ARG A 184 1.79 -18.83 -11.89
C ARG A 184 0.89 -19.11 -13.09
N VAL A 185 -0.20 -18.36 -13.24
CA VAL A 185 -1.07 -18.41 -14.43
C VAL A 185 -0.27 -18.11 -15.69
N ASN A 186 0.49 -17.02 -15.69
CA ASN A 186 1.28 -16.61 -16.86
C ASN A 186 2.38 -17.63 -17.21
N GLN A 187 3.08 -18.18 -16.21
CA GLN A 187 4.08 -19.23 -16.41
C GLN A 187 3.50 -20.49 -17.03
N ARG A 188 2.34 -20.95 -16.54
CA ARG A 188 1.67 -22.14 -17.09
C ARG A 188 1.20 -21.91 -18.52
N LEU A 189 0.76 -20.70 -18.82
CA LEU A 189 0.31 -20.32 -20.15
C LEU A 189 1.45 -20.26 -21.16
N GLU A 190 2.60 -19.72 -20.75
CA GLU A 190 3.85 -19.71 -21.53
C GLU A 190 4.35 -21.13 -21.81
N HIS A 191 4.40 -21.99 -20.77
CA HIS A 191 4.75 -23.40 -20.93
C HIS A 191 3.83 -24.14 -21.91
N LEU A 192 2.53 -23.82 -21.91
CA LEU A 192 1.55 -24.47 -22.79
C LEU A 192 1.76 -24.12 -24.27
N ILE A 193 2.25 -22.92 -24.55
CA ILE A 193 2.60 -22.48 -25.91
C ILE A 193 3.85 -23.21 -26.39
N GLU A 194 4.84 -23.39 -25.51
CA GLU A 194 6.07 -24.12 -25.84
C GLU A 194 5.84 -25.63 -26.01
N HIS A 195 4.85 -26.20 -25.29
CA HIS A 195 4.58 -27.64 -25.25
C HIS A 195 3.08 -27.96 -25.53
N PRO A 196 2.63 -27.80 -26.78
CA PRO A 196 1.21 -27.92 -27.16
C PRO A 196 0.63 -29.34 -27.05
N ASP A 197 1.46 -30.38 -26.90
CA ASP A 197 1.00 -31.76 -26.71
C ASP A 197 0.31 -31.99 -25.34
N SER A 198 0.37 -30.99 -24.44
CA SER A 198 -0.18 -31.04 -23.08
C SER A 198 -1.47 -30.22 -22.90
N VAL A 199 -2.14 -29.82 -23.99
CA VAL A 199 -3.20 -28.78 -23.99
C VAL A 199 -4.47 -29.12 -23.22
N ASP A 200 -4.91 -30.38 -23.24
CA ASP A 200 -6.31 -30.71 -22.95
C ASP A 200 -6.76 -30.52 -21.48
N ASP A 201 -5.94 -30.94 -20.51
CA ASP A 201 -6.24 -30.77 -19.09
C ASP A 201 -5.67 -29.47 -18.50
N ASN A 202 -4.73 -28.84 -19.20
CA ASN A 202 -3.99 -27.70 -18.68
C ASN A 202 -4.74 -26.37 -18.85
N ILE A 203 -5.48 -26.16 -19.95
CA ILE A 203 -6.17 -24.87 -20.18
C ILE A 203 -7.30 -24.61 -19.17
N ARG A 204 -8.08 -25.65 -18.83
CA ARG A 204 -9.13 -25.58 -17.81
C ARG A 204 -8.54 -25.25 -16.44
N SER A 205 -7.40 -25.86 -16.09
CA SER A 205 -6.65 -25.59 -14.86
C SER A 205 -6.14 -24.15 -14.80
N ILE A 206 -5.59 -23.63 -15.91
CA ILE A 206 -5.12 -22.24 -16.02
C ILE A 206 -6.30 -21.27 -15.85
N ARG A 207 -7.42 -21.51 -16.52
CA ARG A 207 -8.63 -20.67 -16.38
C ARG A 207 -9.17 -20.71 -14.96
N PHE A 208 -9.20 -21.87 -14.33
CA PHE A 208 -9.59 -22.00 -12.93
C PHE A 208 -8.69 -21.16 -12.02
N MET A 209 -7.37 -21.25 -12.18
CA MET A 209 -6.41 -20.45 -11.41
C MET A 209 -6.55 -18.95 -11.65
N HIS A 210 -6.81 -18.52 -12.90
CA HIS A 210 -7.09 -17.10 -13.20
C HIS A 210 -8.37 -16.61 -12.52
N SER A 211 -9.44 -17.41 -12.56
CA SER A 211 -10.70 -17.12 -11.85
C SER A 211 -10.49 -17.04 -10.33
N VAL A 212 -9.71 -17.95 -9.75
CA VAL A 212 -9.34 -17.92 -8.33
C VAL A 212 -8.53 -16.66 -8.00
N GLY A 213 -7.58 -16.27 -8.84
CA GLY A 213 -6.83 -15.01 -8.71
C GLY A 213 -7.74 -13.78 -8.75
N SER A 214 -8.72 -13.76 -9.66
CA SER A 214 -9.74 -12.70 -9.75
C SER A 214 -10.60 -12.62 -8.49
N GLN A 215 -11.02 -13.77 -7.95
CA GLN A 215 -11.77 -13.82 -6.69
C GLN A 215 -10.93 -13.34 -5.50
N LEU A 216 -9.64 -13.71 -5.44
CA LEU A 216 -8.72 -13.21 -4.42
C LEU A 216 -8.58 -11.69 -4.49
N ALA A 217 -8.38 -11.14 -5.68
CA ALA A 217 -8.31 -9.70 -5.89
C ALA A 217 -9.59 -8.99 -5.42
N LEU A 218 -10.75 -9.54 -5.77
CA LEU A 218 -12.05 -8.99 -5.34
C LEU A 218 -12.23 -9.01 -3.82
N LYS A 219 -11.86 -10.11 -3.14
CA LYS A 219 -11.99 -10.19 -1.67
C LYS A 219 -11.01 -9.29 -0.95
N ALA A 220 -9.77 -9.19 -1.45
CA ALA A 220 -8.81 -8.23 -0.94
C ALA A 220 -9.32 -6.79 -1.11
N ASP A 221 -9.79 -6.43 -2.31
CA ASP A 221 -10.35 -5.11 -2.58
C ASP A 221 -11.55 -4.78 -1.67
N GLN A 222 -12.52 -5.68 -1.54
CA GLN A 222 -13.68 -5.47 -0.65
C GLN A 222 -13.27 -5.23 0.81
N PHE A 223 -12.15 -5.81 1.23
CA PHE A 223 -11.62 -5.65 2.58
C PHE A 223 -10.84 -4.34 2.76
N VAL A 224 -9.97 -3.97 1.80
CA VAL A 224 -9.08 -2.80 1.94
C VAL A 224 -9.53 -1.54 1.20
N ARG A 225 -10.62 -1.55 0.41
CA ARG A 225 -10.95 -0.42 -0.49
C ARG A 225 -11.03 0.96 0.17
N TYR A 226 -11.65 1.04 1.34
CA TYR A 226 -11.84 2.32 2.02
C TYR A 226 -10.54 2.77 2.69
N PHE A 227 -9.78 1.83 3.24
CA PHE A 227 -8.44 2.06 3.71
C PHE A 227 -7.53 2.58 2.59
N THR A 228 -7.51 1.90 1.44
CA THR A 228 -6.75 2.32 0.25
C THR A 228 -7.16 3.71 -0.20
N ALA A 229 -8.46 3.99 -0.31
CA ALA A 229 -8.95 5.29 -0.73
C ALA A 229 -8.56 6.42 0.24
N ALA A 230 -8.75 6.23 1.54
CA ALA A 230 -8.35 7.19 2.57
C ALA A 230 -6.84 7.46 2.54
N ASN A 231 -6.05 6.39 2.45
CA ASN A 231 -4.59 6.48 2.43
C ASN A 231 -4.09 7.22 1.17
N TYR A 232 -4.64 6.91 -0.02
CA TYR A 232 -4.34 7.66 -1.25
C TYR A 232 -4.72 9.13 -1.14
N SER A 233 -5.91 9.45 -0.64
CA SER A 233 -6.35 10.84 -0.47
C SER A 233 -5.40 11.62 0.43
N ILE A 234 -5.01 11.03 1.57
CA ILE A 234 -4.07 11.66 2.51
C ILE A 234 -2.69 11.83 1.88
N MET A 235 -2.14 10.80 1.23
CA MET A 235 -0.83 10.88 0.59
C MET A 235 -0.80 11.95 -0.52
N VAL A 236 -1.84 12.02 -1.35
CA VAL A 236 -1.96 13.03 -2.41
C VAL A 236 -2.07 14.43 -1.81
N SER A 237 -2.93 14.63 -0.80
CA SER A 237 -3.02 15.91 -0.11
C SER A 237 -1.69 16.34 0.51
N PHE A 238 -0.98 15.40 1.14
CA PHE A 238 0.33 15.65 1.72
C PHE A 238 1.34 16.07 0.63
N ILE A 239 1.41 15.32 -0.47
CA ILE A 239 2.27 15.61 -1.63
C ILE A 239 2.00 17.01 -2.17
N LEU A 240 0.73 17.38 -2.37
CA LEU A 240 0.38 18.69 -2.92
C LEU A 240 0.75 19.84 -1.98
N ILE A 241 0.42 19.72 -0.69
CA ILE A 241 0.72 20.75 0.31
C ILE A 241 2.24 20.91 0.48
N ASN A 242 2.97 19.81 0.56
CA ASN A 242 4.42 19.86 0.72
C ASN A 242 5.12 20.39 -0.55
N LEU A 243 4.67 20.02 -1.75
CA LEU A 243 5.22 20.58 -2.98
C LEU A 243 4.96 22.09 -3.09
N TYR A 244 3.77 22.56 -2.71
CA TYR A 244 3.49 23.99 -2.62
C TYR A 244 4.47 24.70 -1.67
N SER A 245 4.72 24.10 -0.49
CA SER A 245 5.71 24.63 0.45
C SER A 245 7.11 24.69 -0.13
N ILE A 246 7.53 23.68 -0.91
CA ILE A 246 8.85 23.63 -1.53
C ILE A 246 9.00 24.74 -2.58
N ILE A 247 8.03 24.86 -3.50
CA ILE A 247 8.13 25.75 -4.66
C ILE A 247 7.98 27.22 -4.27
N PHE A 248 7.01 27.53 -3.40
CA PHE A 248 6.59 28.92 -3.17
C PHE A 248 7.04 29.51 -1.84
N LEU A 249 7.39 28.66 -0.85
CA LEU A 249 7.64 29.11 0.52
C LEU A 249 9.04 28.78 1.05
N SER A 250 9.89 28.11 0.28
CA SER A 250 11.26 27.83 0.69
C SER A 250 12.11 29.10 0.67
N GLU A 251 12.52 29.58 1.85
CA GLU A 251 13.33 30.79 1.99
C GLU A 251 14.84 30.48 2.08
N SER A 252 15.22 29.29 2.56
CA SER A 252 16.61 28.84 2.64
C SER A 252 16.87 27.51 1.96
N LEU A 253 18.14 27.23 1.64
CA LEU A 253 18.54 25.93 1.08
C LEU A 253 18.21 24.76 2.02
N ASN A 254 18.37 24.96 3.33
CA ASN A 254 18.03 23.93 4.33
C ASN A 254 16.54 23.56 4.26
N ASP A 255 15.70 24.56 4.07
CA ASP A 255 14.25 24.39 3.96
C ASP A 255 13.86 23.62 2.71
N TYR A 256 14.51 23.96 1.60
CA TYR A 256 14.34 23.28 0.33
C TYR A 256 14.74 21.80 0.43
N PHE A 257 15.91 21.51 1.02
CA PHE A 257 16.38 20.14 1.22
C PHE A 257 15.49 19.35 2.17
N ALA A 258 15.02 19.96 3.25
CA ALA A 258 14.09 19.33 4.20
C ALA A 258 12.76 18.96 3.53
N GLY A 259 12.13 19.92 2.86
CA GLY A 259 10.88 19.71 2.13
C GLY A 259 11.04 18.64 1.05
N THR A 260 12.14 18.70 0.29
CA THR A 260 12.46 17.71 -0.75
C THR A 260 12.68 16.32 -0.18
N GLY A 261 13.41 16.18 0.94
CA GLY A 261 13.61 14.90 1.61
C GLY A 261 12.29 14.26 2.04
N VAL A 262 11.43 15.05 2.69
CA VAL A 262 10.07 14.62 3.06
C VAL A 262 9.23 14.26 1.82
N GLN A 263 9.34 15.05 0.74
CA GLN A 263 8.62 14.79 -0.51
C GLN A 263 9.03 13.45 -1.13
N VAL A 264 10.34 13.18 -1.17
CA VAL A 264 10.89 11.93 -1.70
C VAL A 264 10.36 10.74 -0.91
N VAL A 265 10.33 10.82 0.42
CA VAL A 265 9.77 9.75 1.27
C VAL A 265 8.32 9.47 0.91
N VAL A 266 7.45 10.49 1.00
CA VAL A 266 6.00 10.28 0.84
C VAL A 266 5.66 9.83 -0.58
N THR A 267 6.31 10.41 -1.59
CA THR A 267 6.15 9.98 -2.99
C THR A 267 6.63 8.56 -3.19
N SER A 268 7.74 8.15 -2.56
CA SER A 268 8.27 6.78 -2.68
C SER A 268 7.34 5.74 -2.05
N VAL A 269 6.75 6.03 -0.88
CA VAL A 269 5.76 5.13 -0.26
C VAL A 269 4.51 5.03 -1.13
N ALA A 270 3.98 6.16 -1.60
CA ALA A 270 2.82 6.18 -2.49
C ALA A 270 3.10 5.41 -3.79
N ALA A 271 4.27 5.60 -4.39
CA ALA A 271 4.71 4.91 -5.60
C ALA A 271 4.85 3.40 -5.37
N MET A 272 5.38 2.97 -4.23
CA MET A 272 5.49 1.55 -3.89
C MET A 272 4.12 0.88 -3.77
N PHE A 273 3.16 1.49 -3.05
CA PHE A 273 1.80 0.97 -2.97
C PHE A 273 1.15 0.90 -4.36
N THR A 274 1.29 1.99 -5.13
CA THR A 274 0.79 2.11 -6.49
C THR A 274 1.36 1.05 -7.42
N TYR A 275 2.66 0.80 -7.33
CA TYR A 275 3.34 -0.21 -8.13
C TYR A 275 2.72 -1.59 -7.91
N TYR A 276 2.49 -2.00 -6.67
CA TYR A 276 1.87 -3.30 -6.39
C TYR A 276 0.42 -3.37 -6.82
N ALA A 277 -0.35 -2.29 -6.68
CA ALA A 277 -1.73 -2.23 -7.18
C ALA A 277 -1.79 -2.38 -8.72
N ILE A 278 -0.94 -1.63 -9.45
CA ILE A 278 -0.81 -1.75 -10.91
C ILE A 278 -0.32 -3.14 -11.29
N LYS A 279 0.66 -3.70 -10.56
CA LYS A 279 1.26 -5.00 -10.86
C LYS A 279 0.22 -6.12 -10.85
N ILE A 280 -0.76 -6.09 -9.96
CA ILE A 280 -1.89 -7.04 -9.98
C ILE A 280 -2.63 -6.96 -11.31
N ASN A 281 -3.04 -5.75 -11.69
CA ASN A 281 -3.81 -5.53 -12.93
C ASN A 281 -3.00 -5.94 -14.17
N HIS A 282 -1.74 -5.51 -14.22
CA HIS A 282 -0.82 -5.87 -15.30
C HIS A 282 -0.63 -7.39 -15.41
N LEU A 283 -0.38 -8.09 -14.30
CA LEU A 283 -0.18 -9.54 -14.31
C LEU A 283 -1.46 -10.31 -14.66
N ALA A 284 -2.63 -9.81 -14.26
CA ALA A 284 -3.92 -10.43 -14.59
C ALA A 284 -4.21 -10.40 -16.10
N SER A 285 -3.66 -9.42 -16.81
CA SER A 285 -3.85 -9.24 -18.27
C SER A 285 -2.62 -9.61 -19.10
N LYS A 286 -1.43 -9.79 -18.50
CA LYS A 286 -0.17 -10.07 -19.22
C LYS A 286 -0.27 -11.29 -20.14
N GLY A 287 -0.98 -12.33 -19.69
CA GLY A 287 -1.18 -13.56 -20.45
C GLY A 287 -2.15 -13.44 -21.62
N PHE A 288 -2.75 -12.28 -21.88
CA PHE A 288 -3.77 -12.11 -22.92
C PHE A 288 -3.29 -12.57 -24.30
N HIS A 289 -2.10 -12.13 -24.73
CA HIS A 289 -1.57 -12.51 -26.05
C HIS A 289 -1.26 -14.00 -26.15
N HIS A 290 -0.73 -14.58 -25.08
CA HIS A 290 -0.47 -16.02 -24.99
C HIS A 290 -1.79 -16.83 -25.06
N ALA A 291 -2.81 -16.41 -24.31
CA ALA A 291 -4.12 -17.04 -24.36
C ALA A 291 -4.76 -16.88 -25.75
N TYR A 292 -4.57 -15.74 -26.40
CA TYR A 292 -5.05 -15.51 -27.76
C TYR A 292 -4.36 -16.41 -28.77
N GLN A 293 -3.05 -16.63 -28.66
CA GLN A 293 -2.31 -17.55 -29.54
C GLN A 293 -2.85 -18.98 -29.46
N LEU A 294 -3.21 -19.45 -28.27
CA LEU A 294 -3.79 -20.78 -28.08
C LEU A 294 -5.11 -20.98 -28.84
N THR A 295 -5.85 -19.92 -29.16
CA THR A 295 -7.08 -20.04 -29.96
C THR A 295 -6.82 -20.52 -31.39
N PHE A 296 -5.63 -20.29 -31.94
CA PHE A 296 -5.23 -20.76 -33.26
C PHE A 296 -4.71 -22.20 -33.25
N ILE A 297 -4.30 -22.71 -32.09
CA ILE A 297 -3.71 -24.04 -31.91
C ILE A 297 -4.79 -25.05 -31.45
N ALA A 298 -5.90 -24.56 -30.90
CA ALA A 298 -6.98 -25.39 -30.37
C ALA A 298 -7.70 -26.18 -31.48
N ASN A 299 -7.42 -27.49 -31.56
CA ASN A 299 -8.06 -28.40 -32.52
C ASN A 299 -9.43 -28.93 -32.06
N SER A 300 -9.82 -28.69 -30.80
CA SER A 300 -11.11 -29.14 -30.24
C SER A 300 -12.05 -27.97 -29.95
N PRO A 301 -13.37 -28.11 -30.20
CA PRO A 301 -14.35 -27.08 -29.87
C PRO A 301 -14.37 -26.70 -28.39
N ASN A 302 -14.11 -27.66 -27.50
CA ASN A 302 -14.07 -27.43 -26.06
C ASN A 302 -12.86 -26.56 -25.66
N HIS A 303 -11.70 -26.78 -26.26
CA HIS A 303 -10.50 -25.96 -26.01
C HIS A 303 -10.65 -24.57 -26.56
N PHE A 304 -11.25 -24.46 -27.74
CA PHE A 304 -11.55 -23.17 -28.32
C PHE A 304 -12.48 -22.36 -27.40
N ALA A 305 -13.54 -22.98 -26.86
CA ALA A 305 -14.46 -22.33 -25.93
C ALA A 305 -13.78 -21.90 -24.62
N GLU A 306 -13.00 -22.80 -24.01
CA GLU A 306 -12.26 -22.52 -22.76
C GLU A 306 -11.23 -21.40 -22.93
N THR A 307 -10.46 -21.44 -24.03
CA THR A 307 -9.46 -20.43 -24.37
C THR A 307 -10.13 -19.09 -24.68
N SER A 308 -11.23 -19.08 -25.45
CA SER A 308 -11.98 -17.86 -25.75
C SER A 308 -12.52 -17.19 -24.48
N LEU A 309 -13.01 -17.98 -23.52
CA LEU A 309 -13.45 -17.46 -22.22
C LEU A 309 -12.29 -16.90 -21.40
N LEU A 310 -11.11 -17.54 -21.44
CA LEU A 310 -9.91 -17.04 -20.77
C LEU A 310 -9.43 -15.72 -21.38
N VAL A 311 -9.36 -15.63 -22.71
CA VAL A 311 -9.02 -14.41 -23.45
C VAL A 311 -10.00 -13.28 -23.10
N TYR A 312 -11.31 -13.57 -23.15
CA TYR A 312 -12.34 -12.61 -22.77
C TYR A 312 -12.14 -12.09 -21.34
N ARG A 313 -11.82 -12.97 -20.38
CA ARG A 313 -11.59 -12.58 -18.98
C ARG A 313 -10.30 -11.80 -18.77
N MET A 314 -9.20 -12.17 -19.43
CA MET A 314 -7.94 -11.41 -19.38
C MET A 314 -8.06 -10.04 -20.05
N GLY A 315 -8.92 -9.90 -21.06
CA GLY A 315 -9.10 -8.64 -21.80
C GLY A 315 -9.92 -7.57 -21.09
N ARG A 316 -10.65 -7.90 -20.01
CA ARG A 316 -11.54 -6.93 -19.33
C ARG A 316 -10.81 -5.88 -18.50
N ASN A 317 -9.54 -6.11 -18.14
CA ASN A 317 -8.72 -5.19 -17.32
C ASN A 317 -9.40 -4.72 -16.01
N ASP A 318 -10.42 -5.44 -15.52
CA ASP A 318 -11.24 -5.09 -14.36
C ASP A 318 -10.77 -5.75 -13.05
N ILE A 319 -9.65 -6.48 -13.11
CA ILE A 319 -9.04 -7.16 -11.96
C ILE A 319 -7.99 -6.26 -11.33
N GLY A 320 -8.15 -5.93 -10.05
CA GLY A 320 -7.18 -5.14 -9.30
C GLY A 320 -7.77 -4.58 -8.00
N LEU A 321 -6.98 -3.76 -7.32
CA LEU A 321 -7.46 -2.92 -6.22
C LEU A 321 -8.15 -1.69 -6.78
N THR A 322 -9.18 -1.21 -6.10
CA THR A 322 -9.98 -0.06 -6.50
C THR A 322 -9.86 1.08 -5.51
N PHE A 323 -10.05 2.30 -6.00
CA PHE A 323 -10.25 3.47 -5.15
C PHE A 323 -11.73 3.56 -4.80
N ALA A 324 -12.10 3.11 -3.59
CA ALA A 324 -13.46 3.15 -3.08
C ALA A 324 -14.53 2.59 -4.05
N ASN A 325 -14.20 1.57 -4.85
CA ASN A 325 -15.08 0.99 -5.89
C ASN A 325 -15.42 1.91 -7.08
N LEU A 326 -14.76 3.07 -7.21
CA LEU A 326 -15.00 4.00 -8.31
C LEU A 326 -14.24 3.58 -9.57
N PHE A 327 -12.96 3.27 -9.42
CA PHE A 327 -12.08 2.87 -10.52
C PHE A 327 -10.98 1.94 -10.01
N THR A 328 -10.54 1.03 -10.88
CA THR A 328 -9.37 0.17 -10.65
C THR A 328 -8.09 1.00 -10.75
N ILE A 329 -7.17 0.79 -9.81
CA ILE A 329 -5.87 1.45 -9.78
C ILE A 329 -5.00 0.87 -10.90
N THR A 330 -5.03 1.53 -12.05
CA THR A 330 -4.28 1.19 -13.26
C THR A 330 -3.19 2.24 -13.52
N ALA A 331 -2.27 1.95 -14.45
CA ALA A 331 -1.28 2.93 -14.88
C ALA A 331 -1.93 4.22 -15.40
N SER A 332 -3.03 4.10 -16.16
CA SER A 332 -3.79 5.24 -16.69
C SER A 332 -4.36 6.11 -15.57
N PHE A 333 -4.94 5.50 -14.53
CA PHE A 333 -5.43 6.25 -13.36
C PHE A 333 -4.31 7.08 -12.70
N VAL A 334 -3.13 6.48 -12.54
CA VAL A 334 -2.00 7.16 -11.89
C VAL A 334 -1.47 8.30 -12.75
N THR A 335 -1.39 8.11 -14.07
CA THR A 335 -1.03 9.21 -14.98
C THR A 335 -2.04 10.35 -14.87
N SER A 336 -3.35 10.06 -14.88
CA SER A 336 -4.38 11.09 -14.69
C SER A 336 -4.27 11.81 -13.35
N LEU A 337 -3.97 11.08 -12.28
CA LEU A 337 -3.77 11.65 -10.94
C LEU A 337 -2.54 12.57 -10.90
N VAL A 338 -1.43 12.16 -11.52
CA VAL A 338 -0.21 12.97 -11.64
C VAL A 338 -0.49 14.24 -12.45
N THR A 339 -1.17 14.13 -13.59
CA THR A 339 -1.56 15.29 -14.40
C THR A 339 -2.43 16.25 -13.60
N LEU A 340 -3.45 15.75 -12.89
CA LEU A 340 -4.31 16.54 -12.02
C LEU A 340 -3.52 17.23 -10.91
N CYS A 341 -2.56 16.55 -10.30
CA CYS A 341 -1.69 17.15 -9.28
C CYS A 341 -0.88 18.31 -9.87
N ILE A 342 -0.23 18.08 -11.02
CA ILE A 342 0.54 19.12 -11.74
C ILE A 342 -0.35 20.31 -12.07
N THR A 343 -1.57 20.07 -12.57
CA THR A 343 -2.53 21.15 -12.87
C THR A 343 -2.87 21.96 -11.62
N PHE A 344 -3.14 21.31 -10.47
CA PHE A 344 -3.38 22.04 -9.22
C PHE A 344 -2.18 22.90 -8.82
N ILE A 345 -0.97 22.34 -8.86
CA ILE A 345 0.27 23.03 -8.51
C ILE A 345 0.47 24.27 -9.40
N LEU A 346 0.27 24.13 -10.70
CA LEU A 346 0.41 25.23 -11.67
C LEU A 346 -0.71 26.27 -11.58
N ALA A 347 -1.89 25.92 -11.06
CA ALA A 347 -3.01 26.83 -10.89
C ALA A 347 -2.93 27.68 -9.60
N PHE A 348 -2.11 27.31 -8.62
CA PHE A 348 -1.98 28.08 -7.37
C PHE A 348 -1.50 29.53 -7.57
N PRO A 349 -0.48 29.84 -8.39
CA PRO A 349 -0.05 31.21 -8.64
C PRO A 349 -1.16 32.09 -9.22
N THR A 350 -2.01 31.52 -10.08
CA THR A 350 -3.12 32.25 -10.72
C THR A 350 -4.27 32.58 -9.78
N ILE A 351 -4.36 31.95 -8.61
CA ILE A 351 -5.39 32.24 -7.59
C ILE A 351 -4.94 33.38 -6.65
N GLN A 352 -3.66 33.76 -6.67
CA GLN A 352 -3.10 34.84 -5.86
C GLN A 352 -3.11 36.22 -6.57
N CYS A 353 -3.67 36.30 -7.78
CA CYS A 353 -4.04 37.54 -8.46
C CYS A 353 -5.54 37.81 -8.27
#